data_AF-D3E297-F1
#
_entry.id   AF-D3E297-F1
#
_cell.length_a   1.000
_cell.length_b   1.000
_cell.length_c   1.000
_cell.angle_alpha   90.00
_cell.angle_beta   90.00
_cell.angle_gamma   90.00
#
_symmetry.space_group_name_H-M   'P 1'
#
loop_
_entity.id
_entity.type
_entity.pdbx_description
1 polymer ?
#
loop_
_entity_poly.entity_id
_entity_poly.type
_entity_poly.pdbx_seq_one_letter_code
_entity_poly.pdbx_strand_id
1 'polypeptide(L)'
;MRRIDELTIEIDQTSLELEQTKKELSILFKELRSFKKKIENGIEIDRKEYEDCVFNNKLLQMKRRRLITHLKFLNKEFYEILY
;
A
#
# COMPACT_ATOMS: atom_id res chain seq x y z
N MET A 1 8.68 0.24 -29.98
CA MET A 1 7.92 1.43 -29.57
C MET A 1 6.60 1.07 -28.89
N ARG A 2 5.61 0.46 -29.55
CA ARG A 2 4.28 0.15 -28.95
C ARG A 2 4.33 -0.57 -27.58
N ARG A 3 5.25 -1.53 -27.40
CA ARG A 3 5.47 -2.23 -26.12
C ARG A 3 6.08 -1.37 -25.00
N ILE A 4 6.93 -0.40 -25.36
CA ILE A 4 7.52 0.56 -24.43
C ILE A 4 6.43 1.50 -23.91
N ASP A 5 5.53 1.94 -24.79
CA ASP A 5 4.39 2.79 -24.44
C ASP A 5 3.43 2.05 -23.49
N GLU A 6 3.12 0.78 -23.79
CA GLU A 6 2.31 -0.09 -22.92
C GLU A 6 2.91 -0.24 -21.51
N LEU A 7 4.21 -0.56 -21.43
CA LEU A 7 4.90 -0.71 -20.15
C LEU A 7 4.94 0.61 -19.37
N THR A 8 5.13 1.74 -20.06
CA THR A 8 5.13 3.07 -19.43
C THR A 8 3.78 3.35 -18.77
N ILE A 9 2.68 3.10 -19.49
CA ILE A 9 1.31 3.26 -18.96
C ILE A 9 1.10 2.37 -17.73
N GLU A 10 1.53 1.10 -17.78
CA GLU A 10 1.34 0.17 -16.67
C GLU A 10 2.18 0.54 -15.44
N ILE A 11 3.41 1.02 -15.65
CA ILE A 11 4.29 1.54 -14.58
C ILE A 11 3.64 2.74 -13.91
N ASP A 12 3.10 3.69 -14.69
CA ASP A 12 2.44 4.88 -14.15
C ASP A 12 1.19 4.52 -13.34
N GLN A 13 0.34 3.65 -13.87
CA GLN A 13 -0.86 3.17 -13.19
C GLN A 13 -0.52 2.47 -11.87
N THR A 14 0.46 1.55 -11.90
CA THR A 14 0.89 0.82 -10.70
C THR A 14 1.51 1.77 -9.67
N SER A 15 2.23 2.80 -10.12
CA SER A 15 2.83 3.81 -9.25
C SER A 15 1.77 4.69 -8.58
N LEU A 16 0.73 5.09 -9.31
CA LEU A 16 -0.41 5.82 -8.76
C LEU A 16 -1.15 4.98 -7.71
N GLU A 17 -1.42 3.71 -8.00
CA GLU A 17 -2.08 2.81 -7.05
C GLU A 17 -1.24 2.58 -5.79
N LEU A 18 0.09 2.47 -5.95
CA LEU A 18 1.01 2.37 -4.82
C LEU A 18 0.97 3.62 -3.94
N GLU A 19 0.92 4.81 -4.54
CA GLU A 19 0.86 6.06 -3.79
C GLU A 19 -0.48 6.22 -3.04
N GLN A 20 -1.59 5.85 -3.68
CA GLN A 20 -2.90 5.76 -3.02
C GLN A 20 -2.85 4.81 -1.81
N THR A 21 -2.29 3.61 -2.00
CA THR A 21 -2.16 2.60 -0.94
C THR A 21 -1.31 3.12 0.24
N LYS A 22 -0.25 3.89 -0.03
CA LYS A 22 0.56 4.52 1.04
C LYS A 22 -0.22 5.57 1.82
N LYS A 23 -1.07 6.37 1.15
CA LYS A 23 -1.92 7.36 1.81
C LYS A 23 -2.92 6.68 2.74
N GLU A 24 -3.58 5.61 2.29
CA GLU A 24 -4.50 4.82 3.11
C GLU A 24 -3.80 4.19 4.32
N LEU A 25 -2.59 3.64 4.12
CA LEU A 25 -1.77 3.14 5.23
C LEU A 25 -1.44 4.22 6.26
N SER A 26 -1.11 5.44 5.80
CA SER A 26 -0.81 6.56 6.67
C SER A 26 -2.00 6.95 7.57
N ILE A 27 -3.22 6.88 7.02
CA ILE A 27 -4.45 7.12 7.79
C ILE A 27 -4.63 6.02 8.85
N LEU A 28 -4.56 4.74 8.46
CA LEU A 28 -4.68 3.63 9.41
C LEU A 28 -3.60 3.64 10.49
N PHE A 29 -2.38 4.08 10.18
CA PHE A 29 -1.33 4.21 11.19
C PHE A 29 -1.69 5.25 12.26
N LYS A 30 -2.33 6.36 11.88
CA LYS A 30 -2.79 7.36 12.84
C LYS A 30 -3.93 6.81 13.71
N GLU A 31 -4.85 6.05 13.12
CA GLU A 31 -5.94 5.39 13.84
C GLU A 31 -5.42 4.35 14.83
N LEU A 32 -4.56 3.43 14.40
CA LEU A 32 -3.92 2.44 15.28
C LEU A 32 -3.14 3.09 16.43
N ARG A 33 -2.47 4.21 16.16
CA ARG A 33 -1.78 4.98 17.20
C ARG A 33 -2.77 5.60 18.19
N SER A 34 -3.92 6.08 17.71
CA SER A 34 -5.00 6.59 18.56
C SER A 34 -5.56 5.50 19.46
N PHE A 35 -5.84 4.30 18.92
CA PHE A 35 -6.27 3.15 19.72
C PHE A 35 -5.23 2.77 20.77
N LYS A 36 -3.94 2.71 20.40
CA LYS A 36 -2.88 2.42 21.35
C LYS A 36 -2.86 3.42 22.52
N LYS A 37 -3.00 4.72 22.24
CA LYS A 37 -3.06 5.76 23.27
C LYS A 37 -4.28 5.63 24.18
N LYS A 38 -5.44 5.25 23.62
CA LYS A 38 -6.66 4.99 24.40
C LYS A 38 -6.46 3.81 25.37
N ILE A 39 -5.89 2.69 24.90
CA ILE A 39 -5.54 1.53 25.74
C ILE A 39 -4.57 1.93 26.86
N GLU A 40 -3.51 2.68 26.54
CA GLU A 40 -2.51 3.15 27.53
C GLU A 40 -3.14 4.03 28.62
N ASN A 41 -4.20 4.77 28.30
CA ASN A 41 -4.95 5.60 29.23
C ASN A 41 -6.07 4.84 29.98
N GLY A 42 -6.20 3.52 29.78
CA GLY A 42 -7.26 2.72 30.38
C GLY A 42 -8.67 3.00 29.83
N ILE A 43 -8.77 3.64 28.65
CA ILE A 43 -10.05 3.87 27.97
C ILE A 43 -10.45 2.59 27.26
N GLU A 44 -11.66 2.11 27.53
CA GLU A 44 -12.24 0.95 26.84
C GLU A 44 -12.44 1.26 25.36
N ILE A 45 -12.05 0.32 24.50
CA ILE A 45 -12.12 0.43 23.05
C ILE A 45 -13.05 -0.66 22.53
N ASP A 46 -13.84 -0.35 21.51
CA ASP A 46 -14.54 -1.38 20.76
C ASP A 46 -13.50 -2.31 20.11
N ARG A 47 -13.46 -3.54 20.63
CA ARG A 47 -12.56 -4.57 20.18
C ARG A 47 -12.72 -4.87 18.69
N LYS A 48 -13.95 -4.83 18.17
CA LYS A 48 -14.23 -5.12 16.76
C LYS A 48 -13.63 -4.05 15.87
N GLU A 49 -13.84 -2.78 16.22
CA GLU A 49 -13.29 -1.63 15.48
C GLU A 49 -11.75 -1.70 15.41
N TYR A 50 -11.11 -2.04 16.53
CA TYR A 50 -9.66 -2.24 16.58
C TYR A 50 -9.19 -3.42 15.72
N GLU A 51 -9.85 -4.58 15.82
CA GLU A 51 -9.50 -5.77 15.04
C GLU A 51 -9.66 -5.54 13.54
N ASP A 52 -10.73 -4.86 13.12
CA ASP A 52 -10.98 -4.47 11.73
C ASP A 52 -9.90 -3.50 11.23
N CYS A 53 -9.51 -2.51 12.04
CA CYS A 53 -8.43 -1.57 11.70
C CYS A 53 -7.07 -2.29 11.53
N VAL A 54 -6.74 -3.21 12.44
CA VAL A 54 -5.51 -4.02 12.37
C VAL A 54 -5.53 -4.93 11.13
N PHE A 55 -6.67 -5.55 10.82
CA PHE A 55 -6.82 -6.40 9.66
C PHE A 55 -6.66 -5.62 8.35
N ASN A 56 -7.34 -4.47 8.22
CA ASN A 56 -7.21 -3.58 7.07
C ASN A 56 -5.77 -3.09 6.87
N ASN A 57 -5.06 -2.80 7.96
CA ASN A 57 -3.64 -2.43 7.88
C ASN A 57 -2.79 -3.55 7.27
N LYS A 58 -3.02 -4.81 7.69
CA LYS A 58 -2.32 -5.98 7.13
C LYS A 58 -2.62 -6.15 5.63
N LEU A 59 -3.89 -6.03 5.23
CA LEU A 59 -4.28 -6.14 3.83
C LEU A 59 -3.58 -5.09 2.96
N LEU A 60 -3.57 -3.83 3.39
CA LEU A 60 -2.90 -2.77 2.65
C LEU A 60 -1.38 -2.94 2.63
N GLN A 61 -0.75 -3.48 3.68
CA GLN A 61 0.67 -3.82 3.64
C GLN A 61 0.96 -4.93 2.63
N MET A 62 0.11 -5.94 2.52
CA MET A 62 0.24 -6.99 1.51
C MET A 62 0.07 -6.42 0.09
N LYS A 63 -0.95 -5.59 -0.13
CA LYS A 63 -1.19 -4.88 -1.39
C LYS A 63 0.03 -4.03 -1.78
N ARG A 64 0.55 -3.22 -0.86
CA ARG A 64 1.76 -2.42 -1.05
C ARG A 64 2.95 -3.27 -1.51
N ARG A 65 3.19 -4.40 -0.85
CA ARG A 65 4.30 -5.31 -1.21
C ARG A 65 4.11 -5.86 -2.63
N ARG A 66 2.90 -6.30 -2.98
CA ARG A 66 2.57 -6.78 -4.32
C ARG A 66 2.83 -5.72 -5.39
N LEU A 67 2.37 -4.49 -5.17
CA LEU A 67 2.57 -3.37 -6.11
C LEU A 67 4.05 -3.03 -6.30
N ILE A 68 4.84 -3.01 -5.22
CA ILE A 68 6.30 -2.78 -5.31
C ILE A 68 6.98 -3.88 -6.11
N THR A 69 6.62 -5.15 -5.87
CA THR A 69 7.18 -6.27 -6.62
C THR A 69 6.81 -6.18 -8.10
N HIS A 70 5.55 -5.83 -8.40
CA HIS A 70 5.08 -5.64 -9.78
C HIS A 70 5.84 -4.52 -10.48
N LEU A 71 6.02 -3.35 -9.85
CA LEU A 71 6.82 -2.26 -10.39
C LEU A 71 8.26 -2.66 -10.68
N LYS A 72 8.90 -3.44 -9.81
CA LYS A 72 10.27 -3.92 -10.05
C LYS A 72 10.33 -4.82 -11.28
N PHE A 73 9.33 -5.69 -11.45
CA PHE A 73 9.21 -6.54 -12.62
C PHE A 73 9.02 -5.71 -13.90
N LEU A 74 8.06 -4.80 -13.93
CA LEU A 74 7.80 -3.94 -15.10
C LEU A 74 9.01 -3.09 -15.48
N ASN A 75 9.70 -2.50 -14.49
CA ASN A 75 10.91 -1.75 -14.76
C ASN A 75 12.02 -2.64 -15.34
N LYS A 76 12.17 -3.88 -14.87
CA LYS A 76 13.13 -4.82 -15.44
C LYS A 76 12.82 -5.11 -16.91
N GLU A 77 11.57 -5.42 -17.23
CA GLU A 77 11.14 -5.65 -18.62
C GLU A 77 11.36 -4.40 -19.49
N PHE A 78 11.07 -3.21 -18.95
CA PHE A 78 11.26 -1.96 -19.66
C PHE A 78 12.74 -1.74 -20.04
N TYR A 79 13.66 -1.94 -19.10
CA TYR A 79 15.09 -1.81 -19.37
C TYR A 79 15.63 -2.89 -20.31
N GLU A 80 15.11 -4.12 -20.24
CA GLU A 80 15.47 -5.21 -21.16
C GLU A 80 15.08 -4.92 -22.61
N ILE A 81 14.08 -4.07 -22.85
CA ILE A 81 13.67 -3.66 -24.21
C ILE A 81 14.50 -2.48 -24.73
N LEU A 82 15.03 -1.64 -23.82
CA LEU A 82 15.85 -0.48 -24.18
C LEU A 82 17.31 -0.83 -24.49
N TYR A 83 17.81 -1.94 -23.96
CA TYR A 83 19.17 -2.45 -24.18
C TYR A 83 19.19 -3.57 -25.23
#